data_AF-A0A382YTL8-F1
#
_entry.id   AF-A0A382YTL8-F1
#
_cell.length_a   1.000
_cell.length_b   1.000
_cell.length_c   1.000
_cell.angle_alpha   90.00
_cell.angle_beta   90.00
_cell.angle_gamma   90.00
#
_symmetry.space_group_name_H-M   'P 1'
#
loop_
_entity.id
_entity.type
_entity.pdbx_description
1 polymer ?
#
loop_
_entity_poly.entity_id
_entity_poly.type
_entity_poly.pdbx_seq_one_letter_code
_entity_poly.pdbx_strand_id
1 'polypeptide(L)'
;WGFWLYLPAFYGVWALNRTQRGFILILLGTPALLVVLSGMMGPSRAYAYALPFFILLAALGIDRGIGLLSRFMPHFNKALPATLGLAFFIPSIFSHAQDYLDKKNIMYVAMEESRQALHYVQNQTTEHDLVVISFDDMALRRTLEPLVAEKMLHVFKDGQLDGIIFIGHRDMPMSEIASVAGWPTPALPMSLMRVIADIGKVRLYRMNVKVIPLFPFEADINFSRRWPPLKTPKFSLTETHAHRFLGKQSLQIKKNYKKNA
;
A
#
# COMPACT_ATOMS: atom_id res chain seq x y z
N TRP A 1 14.10 11.56 -2.96
CA TRP A 1 15.04 12.54 -3.56
C TRP A 1 16.44 12.20 -3.09
N GLY A 2 17.43 12.24 -3.98
CA GLY A 2 18.81 12.03 -3.57
C GLY A 2 19.28 13.12 -2.60
N PHE A 3 20.14 12.73 -1.65
CA PHE A 3 20.80 13.62 -0.70
C PHE A 3 21.43 14.86 -1.38
N TRP A 4 21.92 14.67 -2.61
CA TRP A 4 22.56 15.68 -3.43
C TRP A 4 21.68 16.87 -3.82
N LEU A 5 20.35 16.72 -3.88
CA LEU A 5 19.44 17.83 -4.16
C LEU A 5 19.24 18.76 -2.94
N TYR A 6 19.39 18.22 -1.73
CA TYR A 6 19.12 18.97 -0.50
C TYR A 6 20.22 19.98 -0.18
N LEU A 7 21.48 19.65 -0.47
CA LEU A 7 22.63 20.55 -0.30
C LEU A 7 22.42 21.93 -0.97
N PRO A 8 22.17 22.02 -2.29
CA PRO A 8 21.91 23.30 -2.93
C PRO A 8 20.59 23.92 -2.47
N ALA A 9 19.57 23.12 -2.13
CA ALA A 9 18.31 23.65 -1.61
C ALA A 9 18.46 24.37 -0.26
N PHE A 10 19.25 23.82 0.68
CA PHE A 10 19.54 24.46 1.96
C PHE A 10 20.32 25.77 1.78
N TYR A 11 21.31 25.76 0.88
CA TYR A 11 22.04 26.98 0.56
C TYR A 11 21.13 28.04 -0.10
N GLY A 12 20.20 27.61 -0.96
CA GLY A 12 19.16 28.47 -1.52
C GLY A 12 18.27 29.11 -0.45
N VAL A 13 17.84 28.35 0.56
CA VAL A 13 17.09 28.89 1.71
C VAL A 13 17.91 29.94 2.45
N TRP A 14 19.20 29.69 2.66
CA TRP A 14 20.09 30.63 3.36
C TRP A 14 20.33 31.92 2.57
N ALA A 15 20.39 31.83 1.23
CA ALA A 15 20.63 32.96 0.34
C ALA A 15 19.41 33.89 0.15
N LEU A 16 18.22 33.49 0.60
CA LEU A 16 17.01 34.30 0.56
C LEU A 16 17.05 35.47 1.55
N ASN A 17 16.32 36.53 1.20
CA ASN A 17 16.12 37.66 2.10
C ASN A 17 15.32 37.24 3.34
N ARG A 18 15.49 37.97 4.46
CA ARG A 18 14.96 37.60 5.78
C ARG A 18 13.46 37.26 5.77
N THR A 19 12.66 38.02 5.02
CA THR A 19 11.20 37.81 4.86
C THR A 19 10.87 36.55 4.05
N GLN A 20 11.49 36.39 2.89
CA GLN A 20 11.31 35.21 2.02
C GLN A 20 11.77 33.92 2.69
N ARG A 21 12.90 33.98 3.40
CA ARG A 21 13.43 32.87 4.19
C ARG A 21 12.45 32.46 5.28
N GLY A 22 11.89 33.43 6.01
CA GLY A 22 10.87 33.17 7.03
C GLY A 22 9.63 32.51 6.45
N PHE A 23 9.13 33.02 5.32
CA PHE A 23 7.97 32.43 4.63
C PHE A 23 8.21 30.98 4.20
N ILE A 24 9.35 30.70 3.56
CA ILE A 24 9.67 29.34 3.09
C ILE A 24 9.89 28.36 4.24
N LEU A 25 10.53 28.80 5.33
CA LEU A 25 10.71 27.98 6.52
C LEU A 25 9.37 27.63 7.18
N ILE A 26 8.40 28.55 7.18
CA ILE A 26 7.04 28.25 7.66
C ILE A 26 6.34 27.29 6.70
N LEU A 27 6.34 27.61 5.39
CA LEU A 27 5.65 26.83 4.37
C LEU A 27 6.13 25.36 4.31
N LEU A 28 7.44 25.12 4.36
CA LEU A 28 8.02 23.78 4.26
C LEU A 28 8.27 23.14 5.63
N GLY A 29 8.56 23.95 6.65
CA GLY A 29 8.90 23.46 7.99
C GLY A 29 7.66 23.07 8.81
N THR A 30 6.56 23.81 8.72
CA THR A 30 5.33 23.49 9.48
C THR A 30 4.77 22.11 9.13
N PRO A 31 4.64 21.70 7.85
CA PRO A 31 4.20 20.35 7.52
C PRO A 31 5.17 19.26 7.99
N ALA A 32 6.47 19.49 7.90
CA ALA A 32 7.48 18.53 8.36
C ALA A 32 7.45 18.35 9.89
N LEU A 33 7.32 19.46 10.62
CA LEU A 33 7.23 19.46 12.08
C LEU A 33 5.95 18.74 12.55
N LEU A 34 4.82 18.95 11.88
CA LEU A 34 3.58 18.22 12.16
C LEU A 34 3.73 16.71 11.96
N VAL A 35 4.44 16.27 10.92
CA VAL A 35 4.71 14.84 10.70
C VAL A 35 5.57 14.25 11.82
N VAL A 36 6.64 14.95 12.22
CA VAL A 36 7.54 14.50 13.30
C VAL A 36 6.81 14.45 14.65
N LEU A 37 6.00 15.47 14.96
CA LEU A 37 5.28 15.56 16.23
C LEU A 37 4.08 14.60 16.31
N SER A 38 3.40 14.35 15.20
CA SER A 38 2.25 13.44 15.18
C SER A 38 2.64 11.97 15.06
N GLY A 39 3.86 11.67 14.60
CA GLY A 39 4.27 10.31 14.22
C GLY A 39 3.46 9.74 13.04
N MET A 40 2.58 10.53 12.44
CA MET A 40 1.74 10.14 11.31
C MET A 40 2.35 10.69 10.04
N MET A 41 2.96 9.79 9.25
CA MET A 41 3.42 10.15 7.92
C MET A 41 2.20 10.40 7.03
N GLY A 42 2.05 11.64 6.54
CA GLY A 42 0.99 11.99 5.60
C GLY A 42 1.11 11.17 4.31
N PRO A 43 0.04 11.08 3.50
CA PRO A 43 0.08 10.30 2.28
C PRO A 43 1.22 10.78 1.38
N SER A 44 2.01 9.86 0.83
CA SER A 44 3.25 10.16 0.09
C SER A 44 3.08 11.22 -1.01
N ARG A 45 1.89 11.28 -1.62
CA ARG A 45 1.46 12.32 -2.59
C ARG A 45 1.59 13.76 -2.07
N ALA A 46 1.43 13.98 -0.76
CA ALA A 46 1.54 15.31 -0.17
C ALA A 46 2.95 15.90 -0.33
N TYR A 47 3.98 15.06 -0.26
CA TYR A 47 5.37 15.47 -0.43
C TYR A 47 5.74 15.77 -1.89
N ALA A 48 4.98 15.25 -2.86
CA ALA A 48 5.17 15.59 -4.27
C ALA A 48 4.89 17.08 -4.54
N TYR A 49 3.96 17.69 -3.80
CA TYR A 49 3.67 19.12 -3.92
C TYR A 49 4.79 20.03 -3.38
N ALA A 50 5.68 19.51 -2.54
CA ALA A 50 6.85 20.25 -2.05
C ALA A 50 7.99 20.28 -3.08
N LEU A 51 7.97 19.38 -4.07
CA LEU A 51 9.05 19.23 -5.05
C LEU A 51 9.37 20.51 -5.84
N PRO A 52 8.40 21.23 -6.43
CA PRO A 52 8.70 22.44 -7.20
C PRO A 52 9.46 23.48 -6.35
N PHE A 53 9.14 23.59 -5.06
CA PHE A 53 9.82 24.48 -4.14
C PHE A 53 11.27 24.06 -3.88
N PHE A 54 11.52 22.76 -3.68
CA PHE A 54 12.89 22.25 -3.54
C PHE A 54 13.72 22.46 -4.80
N ILE A 55 13.13 22.31 -5.99
CA ILE A 55 13.80 22.58 -7.27
C ILE A 55 14.17 24.07 -7.39
N LEU A 56 13.23 24.96 -7.08
CA LEU A 56 13.47 26.41 -7.12
C LEU A 56 14.55 26.85 -6.12
N LEU A 57 14.52 26.29 -4.90
CA LEU A 57 15.54 26.54 -3.88
C LEU A 57 16.90 26.02 -4.30
N ALA A 58 16.96 24.81 -4.88
CA ALA A 58 18.21 24.25 -5.39
C ALA A 58 18.78 25.09 -6.53
N ALA A 59 17.94 25.55 -7.46
CA ALA A 59 18.35 26.44 -8.55
C ALA A 59 18.90 27.76 -8.02
N LEU A 60 18.22 28.38 -7.05
CA LEU A 60 18.69 29.60 -6.40
C LEU A 60 20.01 29.40 -5.67
N GLY A 61 20.17 28.26 -4.98
CA GLY A 61 21.40 27.91 -4.29
C GLY A 61 22.58 27.73 -5.26
N ILE A 62 22.35 27.06 -6.38
CA ILE A 62 23.35 26.88 -7.44
C ILE A 62 23.75 28.24 -8.02
N ASP A 63 22.78 29.09 -8.39
CA ASP A 63 23.03 30.42 -8.96
C ASP A 63 23.88 31.30 -8.02
N ARG A 64 23.46 31.40 -6.75
CA ARG A 64 24.18 32.18 -5.73
C ARG A 64 25.55 31.59 -5.41
N GLY A 65 25.68 30.27 -5.39
CA GLY A 65 26.94 29.57 -5.14
C GLY A 65 27.96 29.83 -6.26
N ILE A 66 27.50 29.89 -7.51
CA ILE A 66 28.34 30.22 -8.67
C ILE A 66 28.75 31.68 -8.65
N GLY A 67 27.84 32.58 -8.27
CA GLY A 67 28.17 34.00 -8.07
C GLY A 67 29.24 34.20 -6.98
N LEU A 68 29.29 33.34 -5.97
CA LEU A 68 30.36 33.33 -4.97
C LEU A 68 31.67 32.77 -5.56
N LEU A 69 31.60 31.63 -6.27
CA LEU A 69 32.78 30.95 -6.82
C LEU A 69 33.45 31.75 -7.94
N SER A 70 32.68 32.44 -8.77
CA SER A 70 33.19 33.27 -9.88
C SER A 70 33.96 34.51 -9.40
N ARG A 71 33.70 34.99 -8.17
CA ARG A 71 34.51 36.04 -7.52
C ARG A 71 35.93 35.55 -7.22
N PHE A 72 36.10 34.25 -6.96
CA PHE A 72 37.41 33.64 -6.74
C PHE A 72 38.04 33.10 -8.02
N MET A 73 37.22 32.67 -9.00
CA MET A 73 37.69 32.10 -10.27
C MET A 73 36.81 32.57 -11.45
N PRO A 74 37.17 33.68 -12.13
CA PRO A 74 36.31 34.36 -13.11
C PRO A 74 36.09 33.60 -14.44
N HIS A 75 36.91 32.59 -14.74
CA HIS A 75 36.86 31.83 -16.00
C HIS A 75 35.67 30.85 -16.11
N PHE A 76 34.91 30.63 -15.03
CA PHE A 76 33.89 29.58 -14.96
C PHE A 76 32.44 30.03 -15.21
N ASN A 77 32.19 31.27 -15.60
CA ASN A 77 30.85 31.87 -15.50
C ASN A 77 29.75 31.32 -16.45
N LYS A 78 30.09 30.62 -17.55
CA LYS A 78 29.08 30.28 -18.59
C LYS A 78 28.63 28.82 -18.60
N ALA A 79 29.53 27.87 -18.33
CA ALA A 79 29.22 26.43 -18.42
C ALA A 79 28.95 25.77 -17.04
N LEU A 80 29.47 26.39 -15.96
CA LEU A 80 29.40 25.86 -14.60
C LEU A 80 27.97 25.71 -14.03
N PRO A 81 27.00 26.60 -14.33
CA PRO A 81 25.62 26.42 -13.86
C PRO A 81 24.95 25.19 -14.45
N ALA A 82 25.13 24.96 -15.75
CA ALA A 82 24.56 23.82 -16.44
C ALA A 82 25.22 22.51 -15.97
N THR A 83 26.54 22.48 -15.79
CA THR A 83 27.26 21.28 -15.33
C THR A 83 27.01 20.96 -13.86
N LEU A 84 26.95 21.96 -12.96
CA LEU A 84 26.58 21.73 -11.56
C LEU A 84 25.11 21.32 -11.43
N GLY A 85 24.21 21.94 -12.19
CA GLY A 85 22.83 21.50 -12.30
C GLY A 85 22.75 20.02 -12.67
N LEU A 86 23.37 19.62 -13.78
CA LEU A 86 23.43 18.21 -14.20
C LEU A 86 24.07 17.31 -13.12
N ALA A 87 25.15 17.73 -12.47
CA ALA A 87 25.86 16.95 -11.46
C ALA A 87 25.05 16.73 -10.17
N PHE A 88 24.13 17.63 -9.80
CA PHE A 88 23.26 17.43 -8.64
C PHE A 88 21.94 16.73 -8.98
N PHE A 89 21.41 16.96 -10.18
CA PHE A 89 20.14 16.38 -10.63
C PHE A 89 20.28 14.93 -11.11
N ILE A 90 21.32 14.60 -11.89
CA ILE A 90 21.52 13.25 -12.43
C ILE A 90 21.64 12.22 -11.30
N PRO A 91 22.56 12.34 -10.31
CA PRO A 91 22.66 11.36 -9.24
C PRO A 91 21.40 11.28 -8.39
N SER A 92 20.67 12.39 -8.21
CA SER A 92 19.42 12.40 -7.42
C SER A 92 18.25 11.67 -8.09
N ILE A 93 18.21 11.65 -9.42
CA ILE A 93 17.18 10.96 -10.20
C ILE A 93 17.57 9.49 -10.36
N PHE A 94 18.82 9.21 -10.73
CA PHE A 94 19.29 7.85 -11.01
C PHE A 94 19.39 7.00 -9.75
N SER A 95 19.84 7.54 -8.60
CA SER A 95 19.87 6.76 -7.36
C SER A 95 18.47 6.34 -6.90
N HIS A 96 17.48 7.22 -7.10
CA HIS A 96 16.10 6.93 -6.72
C HIS A 96 15.42 5.98 -7.71
N ALA A 97 15.72 6.11 -9.00
CA ALA A 97 15.22 5.20 -10.03
C ALA A 97 15.78 3.78 -9.84
N GLN A 98 17.09 3.65 -9.53
CA GLN A 98 17.70 2.36 -9.23
C GLN A 98 17.12 1.73 -7.97
N ASP A 99 17.02 2.47 -6.86
CA ASP A 99 16.38 1.96 -5.63
C ASP A 99 14.92 1.51 -5.82
N TYR A 100 14.19 2.15 -6.75
CA TYR A 100 12.81 1.78 -7.07
C TYR A 100 12.73 0.53 -7.95
N LEU A 101 13.66 0.40 -8.91
CA LEU A 101 13.72 -0.73 -9.83
C LEU A 101 14.26 -2.00 -9.15
N ASP A 102 15.23 -1.86 -8.25
CA ASP A 102 15.93 -2.98 -7.60
C ASP A 102 15.09 -3.63 -6.48
N LYS A 103 14.06 -2.92 -5.97
CA LYS A 103 13.22 -3.39 -4.86
C LYS A 103 11.94 -4.14 -5.26
N LYS A 104 11.62 -4.29 -6.54
CA LYS A 104 10.36 -4.92 -6.95
C LYS A 104 10.56 -5.93 -8.06
N ASN A 105 10.66 -7.21 -7.70
CA ASN A 105 10.30 -8.32 -8.59
C ASN A 105 8.76 -8.42 -8.69
N ILE A 106 8.11 -7.28 -8.94
CA ILE A 106 6.65 -7.19 -8.95
C ILE A 106 6.19 -7.34 -10.38
N MET A 107 5.39 -8.36 -10.55
CA MET A 107 4.79 -8.67 -11.82
C MET A 107 3.57 -7.77 -12.01
N TYR A 108 3.56 -7.03 -13.10
CA TYR A 108 2.48 -6.12 -13.46
C TYR A 108 1.70 -6.67 -14.64
N VAL A 109 0.39 -6.60 -14.53
CA VAL A 109 -0.57 -6.90 -15.59
C VAL A 109 -0.76 -5.67 -16.50
N ALA A 110 -1.09 -5.90 -17.78
CA ALA A 110 -1.44 -4.81 -18.69
C ALA A 110 -2.85 -4.24 -18.40
N MET A 111 -3.05 -2.93 -18.63
CA MET A 111 -4.34 -2.28 -18.39
C MET A 111 -5.50 -2.87 -19.22
N GLU A 112 -5.19 -3.46 -20.37
CA GLU A 112 -6.20 -4.12 -21.19
C GLU A 112 -6.66 -5.45 -20.57
N GLU A 113 -5.72 -6.25 -20.08
CA GLU A 113 -6.01 -7.50 -19.37
C GLU A 113 -6.78 -7.22 -18.06
N SER A 114 -6.47 -6.12 -17.35
CA SER A 114 -7.23 -5.73 -16.15
C SER A 114 -8.67 -5.32 -16.45
N ARG A 115 -8.94 -4.68 -17.60
CA ARG A 115 -10.31 -4.38 -18.06
C ARG A 115 -11.08 -5.63 -18.44
N GLN A 116 -10.43 -6.58 -19.11
CA GLN A 116 -11.05 -7.86 -19.42
C GLN A 116 -11.37 -8.66 -18.14
N ALA A 117 -10.47 -8.63 -17.15
CA ALA A 117 -10.75 -9.21 -15.83
C ALA A 117 -11.92 -8.52 -15.13
N LEU A 118 -12.03 -7.20 -15.21
CA LEU A 118 -13.21 -6.46 -14.71
C LEU A 118 -14.50 -6.95 -15.35
N HIS A 119 -14.56 -7.01 -16.68
CA HIS A 119 -15.73 -7.50 -17.40
C HIS A 119 -16.09 -8.95 -17.05
N TYR A 120 -15.07 -9.80 -16.89
CA TYR A 120 -15.28 -11.17 -16.43
C TYR A 120 -15.95 -11.19 -15.05
N VAL A 121 -15.41 -10.43 -14.08
CA VAL A 121 -15.97 -10.38 -12.72
C VAL A 121 -17.41 -9.86 -12.75
N GLN A 122 -17.70 -8.81 -13.51
CA GLN A 122 -19.06 -8.26 -13.61
C GLN A 122 -20.07 -9.27 -14.19
N ASN A 123 -19.65 -10.06 -15.19
CA ASN A 123 -20.57 -10.92 -15.93
C ASN A 123 -20.68 -12.34 -15.38
N GLN A 124 -19.65 -12.83 -14.68
CA GLN A 124 -19.49 -14.26 -14.34
C GLN A 124 -19.43 -14.53 -12.82
N THR A 125 -19.58 -13.51 -11.98
CA THR A 125 -19.50 -13.64 -10.51
C THR A 125 -20.71 -13.00 -9.86
N THR A 126 -21.04 -13.42 -8.64
CA THR A 126 -22.23 -12.91 -7.93
C THR A 126 -21.92 -11.60 -7.21
N GLU A 127 -22.94 -10.80 -6.90
CA GLU A 127 -22.78 -9.56 -6.14
C GLU A 127 -22.18 -9.81 -4.75
N HIS A 128 -22.40 -11.00 -4.20
CA HIS A 128 -21.90 -11.46 -2.89
C HIS A 128 -20.58 -12.25 -2.96
N ASP A 129 -19.90 -12.27 -4.10
CA ASP A 129 -18.52 -12.79 -4.19
C ASP A 129 -17.52 -11.74 -3.69
N LEU A 130 -16.68 -12.10 -2.71
CA LEU A 130 -15.58 -11.25 -2.25
C LEU A 130 -14.42 -11.31 -3.24
N VAL A 131 -14.09 -10.17 -3.85
CA VAL A 131 -12.97 -10.07 -4.79
C VAL A 131 -11.73 -9.55 -4.07
N VAL A 132 -10.64 -10.30 -4.19
CA VAL A 132 -9.32 -9.98 -3.63
C VAL A 132 -8.35 -9.78 -4.78
N ILE A 133 -7.68 -8.64 -4.81
CA ILE A 133 -6.69 -8.30 -5.84
C ILE A 133 -5.30 -8.15 -5.23
N SER A 134 -4.26 -8.41 -6.01
CA SER A 134 -2.89 -8.11 -5.60
C SER A 134 -2.71 -6.59 -5.41
N PHE A 135 -2.35 -6.15 -4.20
CA PHE A 135 -2.19 -4.73 -3.88
C PHE A 135 -1.08 -4.05 -4.69
N ASP A 136 -0.05 -4.81 -5.03
CA ASP A 136 1.12 -4.31 -5.75
C ASP A 136 0.88 -4.11 -7.25
N ASP A 137 -0.16 -4.73 -7.81
CA ASP A 137 -0.51 -4.57 -9.21
C ASP A 137 -1.35 -3.30 -9.43
N MET A 138 -0.71 -2.26 -9.98
CA MET A 138 -1.37 -0.98 -10.22
C MET A 138 -2.46 -1.03 -11.29
N ALA A 139 -2.37 -1.95 -12.27
CA ALA A 139 -3.38 -2.06 -13.32
C ALA A 139 -4.64 -2.70 -12.75
N LEU A 140 -4.50 -3.82 -12.03
CA LEU A 140 -5.62 -4.45 -11.32
C LEU A 140 -6.25 -3.47 -10.31
N ARG A 141 -5.45 -2.77 -9.51
CA ARG A 141 -5.98 -1.80 -8.54
C ARG A 141 -6.77 -0.68 -9.20
N ARG A 142 -6.21 -0.02 -10.21
CA ARG A 142 -6.91 1.08 -10.90
C ARG A 142 -8.24 0.66 -11.53
N THR A 143 -8.34 -0.57 -12.00
CA THR A 143 -9.53 -1.04 -12.74
C THR A 143 -10.56 -1.72 -11.84
N LEU A 144 -10.13 -2.54 -10.88
CA LEU A 144 -11.02 -3.40 -10.08
C LEU A 144 -11.35 -2.82 -8.70
N GLU A 145 -10.55 -1.90 -8.14
CA GLU A 145 -10.77 -1.38 -6.77
C GLU A 145 -12.19 -0.80 -6.53
N PRO A 146 -12.81 -0.07 -7.48
CA PRO A 146 -14.20 0.35 -7.31
C PRO A 146 -15.19 -0.82 -7.19
N LEU A 147 -15.06 -1.84 -8.04
CA LEU A 147 -15.93 -3.03 -8.03
C LEU A 147 -15.69 -3.89 -6.79
N VAL A 148 -14.43 -3.99 -6.34
CA VAL A 148 -14.06 -4.67 -5.09
C VAL A 148 -14.77 -4.02 -3.90
N ALA A 149 -14.72 -2.68 -3.81
CA ALA A 149 -15.39 -1.95 -2.74
C ALA A 149 -16.92 -2.11 -2.77
N GLU A 150 -17.51 -2.09 -3.97
CA GLU A 150 -18.94 -2.32 -4.16
C GLU A 150 -19.38 -3.71 -3.69
N LYS A 151 -18.72 -4.78 -4.15
CA LYS A 151 -19.02 -6.16 -3.73
C LYS A 151 -18.78 -6.38 -2.24
N MET A 152 -17.71 -5.81 -1.68
CA MET A 152 -17.48 -5.83 -0.23
C MET A 152 -18.63 -5.20 0.55
N LEU A 153 -19.19 -4.09 0.04
CA LEU A 153 -20.33 -3.43 0.66
C LEU A 153 -21.59 -4.30 0.60
N HIS A 154 -21.86 -4.97 -0.52
CA HIS A 154 -22.97 -5.93 -0.65
C HIS A 154 -22.83 -7.09 0.33
N VAL A 155 -21.66 -7.73 0.38
CA VAL A 155 -21.36 -8.80 1.34
C VAL A 155 -21.59 -8.34 2.79
N PHE A 156 -21.18 -7.13 3.12
CA PHE A 156 -21.35 -6.58 4.47
C PHE A 156 -22.80 -6.26 4.81
N LYS A 157 -23.54 -5.62 3.90
CA LYS A 157 -24.93 -5.21 4.11
C LYS A 157 -25.87 -6.41 4.19
N ASP A 158 -25.70 -7.35 3.29
CA ASP A 158 -26.61 -8.47 3.12
C ASP A 158 -26.20 -9.67 4.00
N GLY A 159 -24.97 -9.64 4.52
CA GLY A 159 -24.45 -10.69 5.37
C GLY A 159 -24.18 -12.01 4.66
N GLN A 160 -24.21 -11.99 3.33
CA GLN A 160 -24.05 -13.13 2.47
C GLN A 160 -22.67 -13.09 1.80
N LEU A 161 -22.00 -14.23 1.77
CA LEU A 161 -20.71 -14.40 1.09
C LEU A 161 -20.74 -15.72 0.32
N ASP A 162 -20.85 -15.62 -1.00
CA ASP A 162 -21.01 -16.77 -1.90
C ASP A 162 -19.67 -17.43 -2.26
N GLY A 163 -18.58 -16.67 -2.16
CA GLY A 163 -17.27 -17.12 -2.58
C GLY A 163 -16.20 -16.06 -2.39
N ILE A 164 -14.95 -16.48 -2.47
CA ILE A 164 -13.79 -15.60 -2.48
C ILE A 164 -13.04 -15.84 -3.79
N ILE A 165 -12.82 -14.76 -4.53
CA ILE A 165 -12.12 -14.78 -5.81
C ILE A 165 -10.84 -13.97 -5.67
N PHE A 166 -9.71 -14.62 -5.90
CA PHE A 166 -8.42 -13.95 -5.98
C PHE A 166 -8.02 -13.69 -7.42
N ILE A 167 -7.54 -12.48 -7.70
CA ILE A 167 -7.08 -12.03 -9.02
C ILE A 167 -5.65 -11.51 -8.88
N GLY A 168 -4.75 -12.09 -9.66
CA GLY A 168 -3.34 -11.71 -9.64
C GLY A 168 -2.62 -12.06 -10.94
N HIS A 169 -1.34 -11.73 -10.99
CA HIS A 169 -0.49 -12.12 -12.11
C HIS A 169 -0.31 -13.64 -12.15
N ARG A 170 -0.31 -14.23 -13.35
CA ARG A 170 -0.30 -15.68 -13.58
C ARG A 170 0.89 -16.40 -12.96
N ASP A 171 2.04 -15.73 -12.96
CA ASP A 171 3.32 -16.24 -12.49
C ASP A 171 3.62 -15.83 -11.04
N MET A 172 2.73 -15.05 -10.40
CA MET A 172 2.87 -14.68 -9.00
C MET A 172 2.56 -15.90 -8.12
N PRO A 173 3.47 -16.30 -7.21
CA PRO A 173 3.17 -17.39 -6.29
C PRO A 173 2.08 -16.96 -5.31
N MET A 174 1.07 -17.81 -5.16
CA MET A 174 -0.09 -17.58 -4.28
C MET A 174 0.26 -17.42 -2.79
N SER A 175 1.45 -17.84 -2.39
CA SER A 175 1.98 -17.60 -1.05
C SER A 175 2.34 -16.14 -0.80
N GLU A 176 2.42 -15.30 -1.85
CA GLU A 176 2.90 -13.92 -1.77
C GLU A 176 1.78 -12.88 -1.87
N ILE A 177 0.52 -13.23 -1.59
CA ILE A 177 -0.59 -12.25 -1.56
C ILE A 177 -0.14 -11.03 -0.73
N ALA A 178 0.08 -9.92 -1.42
CA ALA A 178 0.80 -8.78 -0.87
C ALA A 178 0.10 -8.27 0.39
N SER A 179 0.84 -8.27 1.51
CA SER A 179 0.36 -7.75 2.77
C SER A 179 0.35 -6.23 2.74
N VAL A 180 -0.82 -5.62 2.94
CA VAL A 180 -0.98 -4.16 3.04
C VAL A 180 -0.17 -3.56 4.20
N ALA A 181 0.24 -4.38 5.19
CA ALA A 181 0.91 -3.93 6.41
C ALA A 181 2.40 -4.34 6.53
N GLY A 182 2.98 -5.00 5.53
CA GLY A 182 4.38 -5.46 5.59
C GLY A 182 4.62 -6.68 6.51
N TRP A 183 3.56 -7.30 7.02
CA TRP A 183 3.64 -8.56 7.77
C TRP A 183 3.57 -9.73 6.78
N PRO A 184 4.42 -10.77 6.92
CA PRO A 184 4.33 -11.94 6.04
C PRO A 184 2.94 -12.56 6.16
N THR A 185 2.21 -12.56 5.05
CA THR A 185 0.90 -13.20 4.94
C THR A 185 1.09 -14.71 5.00
N PRO A 186 0.28 -15.44 5.78
CA PRO A 186 0.32 -16.89 5.77
C PRO A 186 0.03 -17.39 4.35
N ALA A 187 0.90 -18.26 3.83
CA ALA A 187 0.69 -18.86 2.52
C ALA A 187 -0.64 -19.61 2.49
N LEU A 188 -1.54 -19.22 1.59
CA LEU A 188 -2.77 -19.95 1.36
C LEU A 188 -2.43 -21.26 0.61
N PRO A 189 -2.89 -22.43 1.10
CA PRO A 189 -2.58 -23.68 0.44
C PRO A 189 -3.27 -23.76 -0.93
N MET A 190 -2.50 -24.06 -1.98
CA MET A 190 -3.02 -24.15 -3.36
C MET A 190 -4.16 -25.16 -3.52
N SER A 191 -4.22 -26.19 -2.67
CA SER A 191 -5.31 -27.16 -2.67
C SER A 191 -6.69 -26.56 -2.39
N LEU A 192 -6.75 -25.37 -1.78
CA LEU A 192 -7.99 -24.64 -1.55
C LEU A 192 -8.36 -23.71 -2.70
N MET A 193 -7.60 -23.66 -3.77
CA MET A 193 -7.81 -22.73 -4.88
C MET A 193 -8.05 -23.47 -6.18
N ARG A 194 -9.08 -23.04 -6.90
CA ARG A 194 -9.42 -23.53 -8.23
C ARG A 194 -9.27 -22.40 -9.23
N VAL A 195 -8.49 -22.60 -10.29
CA VAL A 195 -8.45 -21.66 -11.41
C VAL A 195 -9.82 -21.62 -12.09
N ILE A 196 -10.37 -20.42 -12.26
CA ILE A 196 -11.65 -20.21 -12.95
C ILE A 196 -11.51 -19.52 -14.29
N ALA A 197 -10.46 -18.70 -14.48
CA ALA A 197 -10.16 -18.08 -15.75
C ALA A 197 -8.67 -17.68 -15.85
N ASP A 198 -8.16 -17.66 -17.08
CA ASP A 198 -6.88 -17.08 -17.47
C ASP A 198 -7.17 -15.98 -18.52
N ILE A 199 -6.68 -14.77 -18.30
CA ILE A 199 -6.87 -13.61 -19.18
C ILE A 199 -5.49 -12.98 -19.41
N GLY A 200 -4.82 -13.42 -20.48
CA GLY A 200 -3.43 -13.04 -20.74
C GLY A 200 -2.53 -13.38 -19.56
N LYS A 201 -1.94 -12.36 -18.93
CA LYS A 201 -1.12 -12.48 -17.70
C LYS A 201 -1.91 -12.43 -16.41
N VAL A 202 -3.23 -12.25 -16.45
CA VAL A 202 -4.10 -12.33 -15.27
C VAL A 202 -4.59 -13.76 -15.08
N ARG A 203 -4.59 -14.23 -13.84
CA ARG A 203 -5.25 -15.47 -13.47
C ARG A 203 -6.23 -15.23 -12.33
N LEU A 204 -7.41 -15.81 -12.48
CA LEU A 204 -8.50 -15.72 -11.52
C LEU A 204 -8.67 -17.08 -10.83
N TYR A 205 -8.78 -17.03 -9.52
CA TYR A 205 -8.85 -18.20 -8.67
C TYR A 205 -10.06 -18.10 -7.74
N ARG A 206 -10.87 -19.14 -7.70
CA ARG A 206 -11.94 -19.27 -6.71
C ARG A 206 -11.47 -20.13 -5.54
N MET A 207 -11.65 -19.62 -4.32
CA MET A 207 -11.39 -20.41 -3.14
C MET A 207 -12.49 -21.45 -2.94
N ASN A 208 -12.09 -22.71 -2.77
CA ASN A 208 -12.96 -23.82 -2.41
C ASN A 208 -13.02 -23.94 -0.89
N VAL A 209 -13.69 -22.98 -0.24
CA VAL A 209 -13.83 -22.91 1.21
C VAL A 209 -15.29 -22.80 1.62
N LYS A 210 -15.66 -23.46 2.72
CA LYS A 210 -16.98 -23.28 3.33
C LYS A 210 -16.95 -22.01 4.18
N VAL A 211 -17.76 -21.03 3.81
CA VAL A 211 -17.94 -19.80 4.58
C VAL A 211 -18.96 -20.04 5.68
N ILE A 212 -18.63 -19.66 6.91
CA ILE A 212 -19.53 -19.71 8.05
C ILE A 212 -19.52 -18.31 8.68
N PRO A 213 -20.68 -17.65 8.83
CA PRO A 213 -20.73 -16.34 9.46
C PRO A 213 -20.28 -16.43 10.93
N LEU A 214 -19.40 -15.52 11.33
CA LEU A 214 -18.89 -15.41 12.70
C LEU A 214 -19.93 -14.87 13.68
N PHE A 215 -20.85 -14.05 13.19
CA PHE A 215 -21.94 -13.46 13.95
C PHE A 215 -23.25 -13.81 13.26
N PRO A 216 -24.28 -14.25 13.99
CA PRO A 216 -25.59 -14.41 13.41
C PRO A 216 -26.20 -13.03 13.14
N PHE A 217 -26.82 -12.85 11.98
CA PHE A 217 -27.51 -11.60 11.60
C PHE A 217 -28.81 -11.38 12.38
N GLU A 218 -29.40 -12.46 12.89
CA GLU A 218 -30.53 -12.45 13.81
C GLU A 218 -30.10 -13.01 15.17
N ALA A 219 -30.90 -12.81 16.22
CA ALA A 219 -30.66 -13.40 17.53
C ALA A 219 -30.82 -14.93 17.47
N ASP A 220 -29.78 -15.63 16.98
CA ASP A 220 -29.75 -17.09 16.89
C ASP A 220 -29.28 -17.70 18.20
N ILE A 221 -30.26 -18.09 19.01
CA ILE A 221 -30.06 -18.75 20.32
C ILE A 221 -29.34 -20.11 20.17
N ASN A 222 -29.32 -20.70 18.97
CA ASN A 222 -28.67 -21.97 18.68
C ASN A 222 -27.36 -21.81 17.89
N PHE A 223 -26.84 -20.58 17.74
CA PHE A 223 -25.63 -20.31 16.95
C PHE A 223 -24.43 -21.16 17.39
N SER A 224 -24.25 -21.35 18.70
CA SER A 224 -23.17 -22.18 19.26
C SER A 224 -23.21 -23.64 18.79
N ARG A 225 -24.39 -24.17 18.43
CA ARG A 225 -24.57 -25.54 17.91
C ARG A 225 -24.22 -25.68 16.42
N ARG A 226 -24.18 -24.58 15.66
CA ARG A 226 -23.85 -24.61 14.21
C ARG A 226 -22.36 -24.81 13.96
N TRP A 227 -21.52 -24.50 14.95
CA TRP A 227 -20.09 -24.73 14.86
C TRP A 227 -19.82 -26.22 15.13
N PRO A 228 -19.24 -26.97 14.17
CA PRO A 228 -18.78 -28.31 14.49
C PRO A 228 -17.77 -28.20 15.65
N PRO A 229 -17.69 -29.21 16.55
CA PRO A 229 -16.77 -29.17 17.67
C PRO A 229 -15.35 -28.99 17.13
N LEU A 230 -14.84 -27.75 17.17
CA LEU A 230 -13.45 -27.40 16.91
C LEU A 230 -12.63 -27.92 18.09
N LYS A 231 -12.52 -29.25 18.19
CA LYS A 231 -11.57 -29.95 19.05
C LYS A 231 -10.38 -30.34 18.18
N THR A 232 -9.68 -29.35 17.68
CA THR A 232 -8.37 -29.57 17.06
C THR A 232 -7.29 -29.25 18.09
N PRO A 233 -6.12 -29.89 18.06
CA PRO A 233 -5.05 -29.57 19.01
C PRO A 233 -4.59 -28.10 18.96
N LYS A 234 -4.93 -27.35 17.89
CA LYS A 234 -4.60 -25.94 17.69
C LYS A 234 -5.69 -24.97 18.18
N PHE A 235 -6.95 -25.39 18.29
CA PHE A 235 -8.07 -24.53 18.65
C PHE A 235 -9.04 -25.27 19.57
N SER A 236 -9.52 -24.59 20.61
CA SER A 236 -10.59 -25.06 21.48
C SER A 236 -11.74 -24.05 21.50
N LEU A 237 -12.96 -24.59 21.50
CA LEU A 237 -14.20 -23.83 21.57
C LEU A 237 -14.85 -24.09 22.93
N THR A 238 -15.19 -23.04 23.67
CA THR A 238 -15.88 -23.16 24.97
C THR A 238 -17.00 -22.14 25.05
N GLU A 239 -18.21 -22.60 25.35
CA GLU A 239 -19.33 -21.72 25.66
C GLU A 239 -19.18 -21.23 27.11
N THR A 240 -19.23 -19.92 27.32
CA THR A 240 -19.05 -19.30 28.64
C THR A 240 -20.25 -18.43 28.99
N HIS A 241 -20.74 -18.58 30.22
CA HIS A 241 -21.98 -17.95 30.68
C HIS A 241 -21.77 -16.77 31.65
N ALA A 242 -20.52 -16.37 31.88
CA ALA A 242 -20.16 -15.37 32.88
C ALA A 242 -19.11 -14.38 32.38
N HIS A 243 -19.10 -14.08 31.08
CA HIS A 243 -18.10 -13.17 30.53
C HIS A 243 -18.43 -11.72 30.93
N ARG A 244 -17.53 -11.10 31.70
CA ARG A 244 -17.73 -9.76 32.30
C ARG A 244 -18.11 -8.67 31.30
N PHE A 245 -17.67 -8.79 30.05
CA PHE A 245 -17.96 -7.84 28.97
C PHE A 245 -19.02 -8.29 27.96
N LEU A 246 -19.23 -9.60 27.77
CA LEU A 246 -20.05 -10.13 26.67
C LEU A 246 -21.41 -10.67 27.16
N GLY A 247 -21.61 -10.76 28.48
CA GLY A 247 -22.89 -11.17 29.07
C GLY A 247 -23.00 -12.67 29.36
N LYS A 248 -24.25 -13.14 29.48
CA LYS A 248 -24.61 -14.49 29.97
C LYS A 248 -24.47 -15.61 28.92
N GLN A 249 -24.24 -15.26 27.67
CA GLN A 249 -24.04 -16.23 26.58
C GLN A 249 -22.92 -15.72 25.69
N SER A 250 -21.79 -16.41 25.71
CA SER A 250 -20.62 -16.04 24.92
C SER A 250 -19.89 -17.29 24.44
N LEU A 251 -19.31 -17.24 23.26
CA LEU A 251 -18.53 -18.31 22.67
C LEU A 251 -17.06 -17.90 22.66
N GLN A 252 -16.21 -18.64 23.37
CA GLN A 252 -14.78 -18.38 23.44
C GLN A 252 -14.02 -19.34 22.53
N ILE A 253 -13.24 -18.79 21.59
CA ILE A 253 -12.29 -19.54 20.76
C ILE A 253 -10.88 -19.30 21.31
N LYS A 254 -10.23 -20.34 21.81
CA LYS A 254 -8.82 -20.28 22.25
C LYS A 254 -7.94 -20.98 21.24
N LYS A 255 -6.93 -20.27 20.76
CA LYS A 255 -5.81 -20.88 20.03
C LYS A 255 -4.85 -21.50 21.05
N ASN A 256 -4.72 -22.82 21.01
CA ASN A 256 -3.78 -23.56 21.85
C ASN A 256 -2.38 -23.41 21.26
N TYR A 257 -1.56 -22.57 21.86
CA TYR A 257 -0.14 -22.52 21.53
C TYR A 257 0.54 -23.75 22.15
N LYS A 258 1.02 -24.68 21.31
CA LYS A 258 2.08 -25.57 21.76
C LYS A 258 3.30 -24.67 21.99
N LYS A 259 3.72 -24.52 23.25
CA LYS A 259 5.09 -24.13 23.56
C LYS A 259 5.96 -25.20 22.92
N ASN A 260 6.78 -24.83 21.93
CA ASN A 260 7.87 -25.71 21.52
C ASN A 260 8.75 -25.89 22.76
N ALA A 261 8.77 -27.11 23.29
CA ALA A 261 9.75 -27.55 24.28
C ALA A 261 11.05 -27.88 23.55
#